data_AF-A0A1Y3U9V3-F1
#
_entry.id   AF-A0A1Y3U9V3-F1
#
_cell.length_a   1.000
_cell.length_b   1.000
_cell.length_c   1.000
_cell.angle_alpha   90.00
_cell.angle_beta   90.00
_cell.angle_gamma   90.00
#
_symmetry.space_group_name_H-M   'P 1'
#
loop_
_entity.id
_entity.type
_entity.pdbx_description
1 polymer ?
#
loop_
_entity_poly.entity_id
_entity_poly.type
_entity_poly.pdbx_seq_one_letter_code
_entity_poly.pdbx_strand_id
1 'polypeptide(L)'
;MKKQKELTMILGVIVLVFVLNFFVFRLAYLQEPIFLTHAYAFTAEESSHVGFYYITNADEKRQPLEITCPELGEDEIFEVIDTEQWQGHGMYTWNEMWVDFDVPDRVGDLSNVMLTQMQVKWSDGTETPVDIGEVRFLAAQEEQVLSWSGMGAGDTDASYSMEVPEDLTVTGIRMPMENHFSDLLLVKDGEGQPMTFPASYQQGDTLSLETELSLTEKDNRAHMVIDVVPVLEMETATGEKVCAYLYDSMKYTPDMNILEIYRILHMKGDM
;
A
#
# COMPACT_ATOMS: atom_id res chain seq x y z
N MET A 1 45.59 45.45 4.53
CA MET A 1 45.71 44.28 5.44
C MET A 1 44.40 43.86 6.09
N LYS A 2 43.61 44.75 6.72
CA LYS A 2 42.32 44.38 7.35
C LYS A 2 41.30 43.78 6.36
N LYS A 3 41.09 44.43 5.21
CA LYS A 3 40.21 43.93 4.12
C LYS A 3 40.64 42.59 3.51
N GLN A 4 41.94 42.31 3.44
CA GLN A 4 42.44 41.01 2.96
C GLN A 4 42.16 39.90 3.97
N LYS A 5 42.35 40.15 5.28
CA LYS A 5 42.00 39.18 6.33
C LYS A 5 40.50 38.91 6.39
N GLU A 6 39.68 39.94 6.22
CA GLU A 6 38.21 39.82 6.13
C GLU A 6 37.79 38.99 4.91
N LEU A 7 38.38 39.22 3.74
CA LEU A 7 38.10 38.44 2.52
C LEU A 7 38.51 36.97 2.68
N THR A 8 39.68 36.68 3.25
CA THR A 8 40.13 35.30 3.51
C THR A 8 39.22 34.59 4.50
N MET A 9 38.75 35.28 5.54
CA MET A 9 37.78 34.72 6.49
C MET A 9 36.45 34.39 5.81
N ILE A 10 35.91 35.31 5.00
CA ILE A 10 34.66 35.08 4.25
C ILE A 10 34.82 33.90 3.30
N LEU A 11 35.92 33.83 2.55
CA LEU A 11 36.19 32.72 1.64
C LEU A 11 36.32 31.39 2.40
N GLY A 12 36.99 31.40 3.56
CA GLY A 12 37.10 30.22 4.42
C GLY A 12 35.75 29.72 4.93
N VAL A 13 34.85 30.63 5.32
CA VAL A 13 33.48 30.27 5.73
C VAL A 13 32.68 29.71 4.54
N ILE A 14 32.79 30.31 3.36
CA ILE A 14 32.12 29.80 2.15
C ILE A 14 32.60 28.36 1.86
N VAL A 15 33.91 28.14 1.81
CA VAL A 15 34.48 26.80 1.57
C VAL A 15 34.00 25.82 2.64
N LEU A 16 33.98 26.21 3.91
CA LEU A 16 33.49 25.35 4.99
C LEU A 16 32.01 24.98 4.79
N VAL A 17 31.16 25.94 4.40
CA VAL A 17 29.74 25.68 4.12
C VAL A 17 29.59 24.70 2.95
N PHE A 18 30.36 24.86 1.87
CA PHE A 18 30.34 23.92 0.75
C PHE A 18 30.81 22.52 1.13
N VAL A 19 31.87 22.41 1.94
CA VAL A 19 32.37 21.12 2.42
C VAL A 19 31.34 20.44 3.31
N LEU A 20 30.75 21.17 4.27
CA LEU A 20 29.69 20.64 5.13
C LEU A 20 28.48 20.20 4.30
N ASN A 21 28.06 21.02 3.33
CA ASN A 21 26.95 20.69 2.44
C ASN A 21 27.23 19.41 1.63
N PHE A 22 28.45 19.28 1.08
CA PHE A 22 28.86 18.08 0.35
C PHE A 22 28.84 16.82 1.23
N PHE A 23 29.31 16.92 2.48
CA PHE A 23 29.25 15.80 3.42
C PHE A 23 27.80 15.43 3.75
N VAL A 24 26.93 16.41 4.01
CA VAL A 24 25.51 16.17 4.26
C VAL A 24 24.85 15.50 3.05
N PHE A 25 25.09 16.02 1.84
CA PHE A 25 24.59 15.43 0.59
C PHE A 25 25.02 13.98 0.45
N ARG A 26 26.30 13.69 0.70
CA ARG A 26 26.85 12.34 0.56
C ARG A 26 26.33 11.35 1.60
N LEU A 27 26.03 11.82 2.82
CA LEU A 27 25.44 11.00 3.87
C LEU A 27 23.96 10.71 3.61
N ALA A 28 23.25 11.65 2.99
CA ALA A 28 21.84 11.50 2.63
C ALA A 28 21.63 10.75 1.31
N TYR A 29 22.69 10.50 0.53
CA TYR A 29 22.54 9.84 -0.77
C TYR A 29 22.27 8.34 -0.60
N LEU A 30 21.16 7.85 -1.14
CA LEU A 30 20.79 6.43 -1.05
C LEU A 30 21.77 5.61 -1.88
N GLN A 31 22.28 4.51 -1.30
CA GLN A 31 23.10 3.57 -2.07
C GLN A 31 22.23 2.73 -3.02
N GLU A 32 21.03 2.36 -2.56
CA GLU A 32 20.07 1.55 -3.30
C GLU A 32 18.66 2.16 -3.17
N PRO A 33 17.76 1.93 -4.15
CA PRO A 33 16.35 2.30 -4.03
C PRO A 33 15.69 1.62 -2.84
N ILE A 34 14.82 2.33 -2.15
CA ILE A 34 14.15 1.84 -0.94
C ILE A 34 12.66 1.69 -1.21
N PHE A 35 12.15 0.47 -1.12
CA PHE A 35 10.73 0.20 -1.22
C PHE A 35 10.01 0.54 0.09
N LEU A 36 8.83 1.12 -0.05
CA LEU A 36 7.93 1.33 1.08
C LEU A 36 7.49 -0.04 1.63
N THR A 37 7.03 -0.05 2.87
CA THR A 37 6.37 -1.23 3.43
C THR A 37 4.91 -1.22 2.97
N HIS A 38 4.52 -2.24 2.23
CA HIS A 38 3.17 -2.43 1.73
C HIS A 38 2.43 -3.42 2.63
N ALA A 39 1.15 -3.20 2.88
CA ALA A 39 0.26 -4.13 3.52
C ALA A 39 -0.94 -4.32 2.61
N TYR A 40 -0.86 -5.34 1.77
CA TYR A 40 -1.88 -5.65 0.79
C TYR A 40 -2.57 -6.96 1.10
N ALA A 41 -3.89 -6.97 0.95
CA ALA A 41 -4.68 -8.17 1.01
C ALA A 41 -5.90 -8.04 0.11
N PHE A 42 -5.80 -8.66 -1.07
CA PHE A 42 -6.82 -8.64 -2.12
C PHE A 42 -7.01 -10.05 -2.70
N THR A 43 -8.09 -10.23 -3.46
CA THR A 43 -8.39 -11.52 -4.07
C THR A 43 -7.42 -11.80 -5.23
N ALA A 44 -7.09 -13.07 -5.49
CA ALA A 44 -6.20 -13.40 -6.61
C ALA A 44 -6.73 -12.90 -7.98
N GLU A 45 -8.04 -12.72 -8.13
CA GLU A 45 -8.67 -12.17 -9.36
C GLU A 45 -8.35 -10.68 -9.58
N GLU A 46 -7.96 -9.96 -8.54
CA GLU A 46 -7.54 -8.55 -8.58
C GLU A 46 -6.03 -8.37 -8.77
N SER A 47 -5.29 -9.48 -8.91
CA SER A 47 -3.81 -9.48 -8.94
C SER A 47 -3.16 -8.96 -10.23
N SER A 48 -3.95 -8.59 -11.24
CA SER A 48 -3.42 -8.22 -12.56
C SER A 48 -2.64 -6.90 -12.57
N HIS A 49 -2.76 -6.06 -11.54
CA HIS A 49 -2.10 -4.75 -11.49
C HIS A 49 -1.74 -4.36 -10.05
N VAL A 50 -0.61 -4.83 -9.53
CA VAL A 50 -0.15 -4.52 -8.17
C VAL A 50 0.90 -3.42 -8.21
N GLY A 51 0.60 -2.27 -7.60
CA GLY A 51 1.49 -1.12 -7.50
C GLY A 51 2.44 -1.21 -6.30
N PHE A 52 3.74 -1.06 -6.53
CA PHE A 52 4.77 -1.00 -5.49
C PHE A 52 5.45 0.37 -5.51
N TYR A 53 5.42 1.04 -4.37
CA TYR A 53 6.02 2.35 -4.17
C TYR A 53 7.47 2.25 -3.68
N TYR A 54 8.33 3.09 -4.23
CA TYR A 54 9.74 3.15 -3.86
C TYR A 54 10.33 4.54 -3.99
N ILE A 55 11.42 4.77 -3.25
CA ILE A 55 12.15 6.03 -3.17
C ILE A 55 13.52 5.83 -3.82
N THR A 56 13.88 6.74 -4.71
CA THR A 56 15.21 6.79 -5.33
C THR A 56 15.86 8.14 -5.07
N ASN A 57 17.17 8.25 -5.35
CA ASN A 57 17.77 9.57 -5.55
C ASN A 57 17.15 10.23 -6.80
N ALA A 58 17.12 11.55 -6.82
CA ALA A 58 16.49 12.33 -7.89
C ALA A 58 17.22 12.24 -9.24
N ASP A 59 18.48 11.81 -9.24
CA ASP A 59 19.29 11.58 -10.44
C ASP A 59 19.42 10.11 -10.82
N GLU A 60 18.63 9.23 -10.16
CA GLU A 60 18.56 7.81 -10.50
C GLU A 60 18.06 7.61 -11.92
N LYS A 61 18.71 6.70 -12.66
CA LYS A 61 18.40 6.39 -14.06
C LYS A 61 18.03 4.94 -14.28
N ARG A 62 18.34 4.09 -13.30
CA ARG A 62 17.90 2.70 -13.31
C ARG A 62 16.38 2.67 -13.28
N GLN A 63 15.79 1.81 -14.10
CA GLN A 63 14.37 1.55 -14.13
C GLN A 63 14.15 0.08 -13.77
N PRO A 64 13.16 -0.25 -12.95
CA PRO A 64 12.84 -1.64 -12.68
C PRO A 64 12.26 -2.27 -13.95
N LEU A 65 12.71 -3.47 -14.30
CA LEU A 65 12.29 -4.17 -15.51
C LEU A 65 11.55 -5.48 -15.19
N GLU A 66 12.10 -6.24 -14.26
CA GLU A 66 11.61 -7.56 -13.88
C GLU A 66 11.69 -7.70 -12.36
N ILE A 67 10.77 -8.48 -11.78
CA ILE A 67 10.88 -8.93 -10.40
C ILE A 67 10.83 -10.45 -10.32
N THR A 68 11.45 -11.01 -9.29
CA THR A 68 11.21 -12.38 -8.84
C THR A 68 10.85 -12.36 -7.35
N CYS A 69 10.02 -13.30 -6.94
CA CYS A 69 9.59 -13.44 -5.54
C CYS A 69 10.06 -14.80 -5.03
N PRO A 70 10.96 -14.84 -4.02
CA PRO A 70 11.45 -16.11 -3.47
C PRO A 70 10.33 -17.07 -3.05
N GLU A 71 9.21 -16.54 -2.55
CA GLU A 71 8.03 -17.29 -2.11
C GLU A 71 7.25 -17.96 -3.25
N LEU A 72 7.40 -17.47 -4.49
CA LEU A 72 6.81 -18.05 -5.71
C LEU A 72 7.77 -18.99 -6.44
N GLY A 73 9.05 -18.96 -6.08
CA GLY A 73 10.14 -19.67 -6.73
C GLY A 73 11.04 -18.72 -7.52
N GLU A 74 12.35 -18.92 -7.41
CA GLU A 74 13.37 -18.04 -8.01
C GLU A 74 13.35 -18.03 -9.55
N ASP A 75 12.74 -19.04 -10.18
CA ASP A 75 12.61 -19.15 -11.63
C ASP A 75 11.37 -18.40 -12.18
N GLU A 76 10.47 -17.94 -11.30
CA GLU A 76 9.27 -17.18 -11.70
C GLU A 76 9.59 -15.70 -11.84
N ILE A 77 9.59 -15.23 -13.09
CA ILE A 77 9.93 -13.86 -13.48
C ILE A 77 8.65 -13.13 -13.91
N PHE A 78 8.41 -12.00 -13.27
CA PHE A 78 7.30 -11.07 -13.56
C PHE A 78 7.85 -9.80 -14.20
N GLU A 79 7.19 -9.33 -15.26
CA GLU A 79 7.56 -8.10 -15.93
C GLU A 79 6.94 -6.89 -15.22
N VAL A 80 7.72 -5.81 -15.12
CA VAL A 80 7.19 -4.50 -14.71
C VAL A 80 6.49 -3.89 -15.91
N ILE A 81 5.18 -3.74 -15.82
CA ILE A 81 4.34 -3.31 -16.94
C ILE A 81 4.36 -1.81 -17.16
N ASP A 82 4.53 -1.04 -16.09
CA ASP A 82 4.62 0.42 -16.14
C ASP A 82 5.34 0.97 -14.90
N THR A 83 5.82 2.20 -15.01
CA THR A 83 6.45 2.94 -13.92
C THR A 83 6.03 4.40 -13.99
N GLU A 84 5.54 4.95 -12.88
CA GLU A 84 5.22 6.37 -12.77
C GLU A 84 6.09 7.07 -11.74
N GLN A 85 6.60 8.23 -12.15
CA GLN A 85 7.25 9.15 -11.24
C GLN A 85 6.22 10.15 -10.71
N TRP A 86 5.82 10.00 -9.46
CA TRP A 86 4.79 10.84 -8.85
C TRP A 86 5.32 12.24 -8.55
N GLN A 87 6.31 12.36 -7.64
CA GLN A 87 6.82 13.66 -7.19
C GLN A 87 8.31 13.60 -6.82
N GLY A 88 9.01 14.70 -7.08
CA GLY A 88 10.40 14.90 -6.68
C GLY A 88 10.51 15.87 -5.50
N HIS A 89 11.12 15.44 -4.40
CA HIS A 89 11.31 16.23 -3.19
C HIS A 89 12.80 16.38 -2.88
N GLY A 90 13.38 17.48 -3.38
CA GLY A 90 14.78 17.80 -3.13
C GLY A 90 15.73 16.80 -3.79
N MET A 91 16.34 15.93 -2.98
CA MET A 91 17.32 14.92 -3.44
C MET A 91 16.69 13.57 -3.76
N TYR A 92 15.40 13.39 -3.46
CA TYR A 92 14.71 12.12 -3.63
C TYR A 92 13.54 12.24 -4.59
N THR A 93 13.21 11.12 -5.19
CA THR A 93 12.04 10.95 -6.03
C THR A 93 11.22 9.79 -5.52
N TRP A 94 9.90 9.98 -5.50
CA TRP A 94 8.93 8.95 -5.20
C TRP A 94 8.36 8.38 -6.50
N ASN A 95 8.41 7.06 -6.62
CA ASN A 95 8.03 6.32 -7.81
C ASN A 95 7.05 5.21 -7.44
N GLU A 96 6.27 4.80 -8.41
CA GLU A 96 5.42 3.61 -8.40
C GLU A 96 5.82 2.71 -9.57
N MET A 97 5.87 1.41 -9.34
CA MET A 97 5.98 0.42 -10.41
C MET A 97 4.80 -0.53 -10.33
N TRP A 98 4.24 -0.91 -11.47
CA TRP A 98 3.17 -1.89 -11.53
C TRP A 98 3.69 -3.22 -12.04
N VAL A 99 3.26 -4.28 -11.38
CA VAL A 99 3.58 -5.66 -11.73
C VAL A 99 2.27 -6.41 -11.97
N ASP A 100 2.24 -7.14 -13.07
CA ASP A 100 1.15 -8.04 -13.40
C ASP A 100 1.47 -9.44 -12.87
N PHE A 101 0.72 -9.90 -11.87
CA PHE A 101 0.81 -11.26 -11.34
C PHE A 101 -0.20 -12.21 -11.99
N ASP A 102 -1.12 -11.72 -12.83
CA ASP A 102 -2.09 -12.50 -13.58
C ASP A 102 -1.43 -13.12 -14.81
N VAL A 103 -0.54 -14.09 -14.55
CA VAL A 103 0.05 -14.92 -15.59
C VAL A 103 -0.59 -16.31 -15.51
N PRO A 104 -1.77 -16.52 -16.15
CA PRO A 104 -2.58 -17.74 -16.02
C PRO A 104 -1.87 -19.05 -16.42
N ASP A 105 -0.67 -18.97 -17.00
CA ASP A 105 0.12 -20.11 -17.46
C ASP A 105 1.44 -20.35 -16.69
N ARG A 106 1.83 -19.50 -15.72
CA ARG A 106 3.16 -19.59 -15.06
C ARG A 106 3.10 -19.88 -13.57
N VAL A 107 2.29 -19.12 -12.83
CA VAL A 107 2.17 -19.31 -11.39
C VAL A 107 0.97 -20.19 -11.14
N GLY A 108 1.10 -21.16 -10.23
CA GLY A 108 -0.02 -22.01 -9.84
C GLY A 108 -1.15 -21.24 -9.15
N ASP A 109 -1.93 -21.94 -8.32
CA ASP A 109 -2.91 -21.28 -7.46
C ASP A 109 -2.20 -20.32 -6.48
N LEU A 110 -2.27 -19.01 -6.75
CA LEU A 110 -1.77 -17.94 -5.88
C LEU A 110 -2.60 -17.81 -4.60
N SER A 111 -3.69 -18.58 -4.45
CA SER A 111 -4.50 -18.54 -3.25
C SER A 111 -3.67 -18.83 -1.99
N ASN A 112 -3.76 -17.92 -1.03
CA ASN A 112 -3.08 -17.96 0.26
C ASN A 112 -1.55 -17.82 0.19
N VAL A 113 -1.01 -17.26 -0.90
CA VAL A 113 0.39 -16.84 -0.94
C VAL A 113 0.59 -15.51 -0.20
N MET A 114 1.69 -15.42 0.53
CA MET A 114 2.15 -14.20 1.18
C MET A 114 3.56 -13.87 0.67
N LEU A 115 3.71 -12.72 0.02
CA LEU A 115 5.00 -12.19 -0.39
C LEU A 115 5.50 -11.20 0.64
N THR A 116 6.78 -11.30 0.97
CA THR A 116 7.44 -10.38 1.90
C THR A 116 8.67 -9.72 1.30
N GLN A 117 9.25 -10.35 0.29
CA GLN A 117 10.44 -9.87 -0.39
C GLN A 117 10.30 -10.01 -1.90
N MET A 118 11.07 -9.21 -2.63
CA MET A 118 11.26 -9.40 -4.06
C MET A 118 12.70 -9.07 -4.44
N GLN A 119 13.15 -9.66 -5.54
CA GLN A 119 14.41 -9.31 -6.19
C GLN A 119 14.07 -8.46 -7.41
N VAL A 120 14.47 -7.18 -7.40
CA VAL A 120 14.22 -6.27 -8.51
C VAL A 120 15.42 -6.26 -9.44
N LYS A 121 15.19 -6.53 -10.71
CA LYS A 121 16.20 -6.41 -11.77
C LYS A 121 16.06 -5.07 -12.48
N TRP A 122 17.13 -4.31 -12.47
CA TRP A 122 17.19 -2.95 -13.00
C TRP A 122 17.68 -2.93 -14.45
N SER A 123 17.42 -1.82 -15.14
CA SER A 123 17.80 -1.60 -16.54
C SER A 123 19.31 -1.60 -16.83
N ASP A 124 20.16 -1.48 -15.80
CA ASP A 124 21.61 -1.62 -15.91
C ASP A 124 22.09 -3.07 -15.71
N GLY A 125 21.17 -4.00 -15.46
CA GLY A 125 21.43 -5.41 -15.20
C GLY A 125 21.79 -5.73 -13.75
N THR A 126 21.75 -4.75 -12.84
CA THR A 126 21.90 -5.01 -11.41
C THR A 126 20.62 -5.61 -10.83
N GLU A 127 20.76 -6.38 -9.76
CA GLU A 127 19.64 -6.98 -9.04
C GLU A 127 19.72 -6.58 -7.57
N THR A 128 18.61 -6.10 -7.01
CA THR A 128 18.53 -5.67 -5.59
C THR A 128 17.44 -6.43 -4.85
N PRO A 129 17.77 -7.14 -3.75
CA PRO A 129 16.75 -7.73 -2.88
C PRO A 129 16.09 -6.62 -2.06
N VAL A 130 14.77 -6.60 -2.00
CA VAL A 130 14.01 -5.57 -1.30
C VAL A 130 12.90 -6.18 -0.45
N ASP A 131 12.71 -5.61 0.73
CA ASP A 131 11.59 -5.90 1.63
C ASP A 131 10.40 -5.02 1.24
N ILE A 132 9.29 -5.68 0.90
CA ILE A 132 8.06 -5.03 0.43
C ILE A 132 6.96 -5.01 1.49
N GLY A 133 7.20 -5.50 2.70
CA GLY A 133 6.18 -5.68 3.73
C GLY A 133 5.44 -7.01 3.59
N GLU A 134 4.12 -6.95 3.42
CA GLU A 134 3.25 -8.12 3.40
C GLU A 134 2.17 -7.98 2.32
N VAL A 135 2.28 -8.77 1.26
CA VAL A 135 1.31 -8.83 0.17
C VAL A 135 0.66 -10.20 0.15
N ARG A 136 -0.63 -10.26 0.45
CA ARG A 136 -1.41 -11.50 0.51
C ARG A 136 -2.38 -11.62 -0.66
N PHE A 137 -2.27 -12.73 -1.37
CA PHE A 137 -3.27 -13.14 -2.35
C PHE A 137 -4.27 -14.04 -1.65
N LEU A 138 -5.50 -13.56 -1.50
CA LEU A 138 -6.57 -14.33 -0.85
C LEU A 138 -7.22 -15.27 -1.86
N ALA A 139 -7.55 -16.48 -1.40
CA ALA A 139 -8.38 -17.40 -2.18
C ALA A 139 -9.70 -16.76 -2.56
N ALA A 140 -10.20 -17.06 -3.77
CA ALA A 140 -11.58 -16.77 -4.12
C ALA A 140 -12.50 -17.43 -3.08
N GLN A 141 -13.47 -16.68 -2.55
CA GLN A 141 -14.42 -17.24 -1.60
C GLN A 141 -15.33 -18.25 -2.30
N GLU A 142 -15.59 -19.37 -1.62
CA GLU A 142 -16.61 -20.35 -2.05
C GLU A 142 -18.03 -19.80 -1.85
N GLU A 143 -18.18 -18.71 -1.08
CA GLU A 143 -19.45 -18.06 -0.77
C GLU A 143 -19.95 -17.21 -1.93
N GLN A 144 -21.27 -17.09 -2.09
CA GLN A 144 -21.85 -16.24 -3.11
C GLN A 144 -21.54 -14.77 -2.81
N VAL A 145 -20.90 -14.09 -3.76
CA VAL A 145 -20.56 -12.66 -3.65
C VAL A 145 -21.74 -11.80 -4.10
N LEU A 146 -22.23 -10.95 -3.21
CA LEU A 146 -23.21 -9.91 -3.51
C LEU A 146 -22.50 -8.64 -3.98
N SER A 147 -23.00 -8.03 -5.06
CA SER A 147 -22.46 -6.80 -5.62
C SER A 147 -23.14 -5.56 -5.02
N TRP A 148 -22.35 -4.52 -4.79
CA TRP A 148 -22.88 -3.21 -4.38
C TRP A 148 -23.57 -2.50 -5.55
N SER A 149 -24.71 -1.86 -5.26
CA SER A 149 -25.44 -1.04 -6.24
C SER A 149 -24.91 0.40 -6.31
N GLY A 150 -24.31 0.88 -5.22
CA GLY A 150 -23.66 2.18 -5.14
C GLY A 150 -22.41 2.09 -4.27
N MET A 151 -21.32 2.69 -4.75
CA MET A 151 -20.04 2.77 -4.06
C MET A 151 -19.47 4.19 -4.19
N GLY A 152 -18.84 4.67 -3.13
CA GLY A 152 -18.06 5.90 -3.13
C GLY A 152 -16.82 5.71 -2.28
N ALA A 153 -15.69 6.25 -2.71
CA ALA A 153 -14.43 6.20 -2.00
C ALA A 153 -13.85 7.61 -1.83
N GLY A 154 -13.36 7.89 -0.63
CA GLY A 154 -12.54 9.04 -0.27
C GLY A 154 -11.11 8.60 0.04
N ASP A 155 -10.31 9.51 0.61
CA ASP A 155 -8.90 9.25 0.92
C ASP A 155 -8.73 8.26 2.09
N THR A 156 -9.67 8.25 3.03
CA THR A 156 -9.64 7.40 4.24
C THR A 156 -11.03 6.87 4.59
N ASP A 157 -12.00 7.02 3.70
CA ASP A 157 -13.37 6.55 3.92
C ASP A 157 -13.94 5.92 2.66
N ALA A 158 -14.95 5.07 2.83
CA ALA A 158 -15.72 4.53 1.72
C ALA A 158 -17.17 4.32 2.14
N SER A 159 -18.06 4.32 1.16
CA SER A 159 -19.50 4.17 1.34
C SER A 159 -20.04 3.14 0.37
N TYR A 160 -20.98 2.35 0.84
CA TYR A 160 -21.55 1.21 0.13
C TYR A 160 -23.06 1.19 0.31
N SER A 161 -23.77 0.84 -0.75
CA SER A 161 -25.23 0.65 -0.69
C SER A 161 -25.69 -0.46 -1.63
N MET A 162 -26.59 -1.32 -1.15
CA MET A 162 -27.29 -2.31 -1.97
C MET A 162 -28.75 -2.44 -1.57
N GLU A 163 -29.59 -2.76 -2.55
CA GLU A 163 -30.92 -3.31 -2.27
C GLU A 163 -30.75 -4.79 -1.93
N VAL A 164 -31.27 -5.19 -0.78
CA VAL A 164 -31.13 -6.53 -0.24
C VAL A 164 -31.94 -7.52 -1.09
N PRO A 165 -31.29 -8.52 -1.73
CA PRO A 165 -31.96 -9.38 -2.72
C PRO A 165 -32.93 -10.38 -2.08
N GLU A 166 -32.67 -10.76 -0.84
CA GLU A 166 -33.46 -11.67 -0.01
C GLU A 166 -33.20 -11.40 1.48
N ASP A 167 -34.06 -11.90 2.36
CA ASP A 167 -33.87 -11.77 3.80
C ASP A 167 -32.48 -12.29 4.22
N LEU A 168 -31.67 -11.40 4.80
CA LEU A 168 -30.29 -11.69 5.20
C LEU A 168 -29.98 -11.13 6.58
N THR A 169 -29.01 -11.74 7.22
CA THR A 169 -28.42 -11.26 8.46
C THR A 169 -26.94 -11.00 8.22
N VAL A 170 -26.52 -9.75 8.39
CA VAL A 170 -25.11 -9.37 8.42
C VAL A 170 -24.53 -9.86 9.74
N THR A 171 -23.60 -10.80 9.67
CA THR A 171 -23.06 -11.50 10.85
C THR A 171 -21.80 -10.85 11.39
N GLY A 172 -21.04 -10.14 10.55
CA GLY A 172 -19.80 -9.49 10.95
C GLY A 172 -18.99 -8.99 9.77
N ILE A 173 -17.76 -8.58 10.08
CA ILE A 173 -16.75 -8.23 9.09
C ILE A 173 -15.53 -9.08 9.34
N ARG A 174 -15.10 -9.78 8.31
CA ARG A 174 -13.84 -10.51 8.30
C ARG A 174 -12.74 -9.62 7.75
N MET A 175 -11.76 -9.35 8.59
CA MET A 175 -10.62 -8.49 8.29
C MET A 175 -9.41 -9.35 7.89
N PRO A 176 -8.90 -9.25 6.65
CA PRO A 176 -7.58 -9.79 6.35
C PRO A 176 -6.54 -9.10 7.23
N MET A 177 -5.51 -9.84 7.65
CA MET A 177 -4.45 -9.30 8.52
C MET A 177 -5.00 -8.70 9.84
N GLU A 178 -6.04 -9.31 10.41
CA GLU A 178 -6.77 -8.83 11.61
C GLU A 178 -5.86 -8.28 12.72
N ASN A 179 -4.80 -9.02 13.08
CA ASN A 179 -3.85 -8.63 14.13
C ASN A 179 -3.14 -7.29 13.90
N HIS A 180 -3.13 -6.78 12.67
CA HIS A 180 -2.45 -5.55 12.27
C HIS A 180 -3.40 -4.39 12.02
N PHE A 181 -4.70 -4.63 11.80
CA PHE A 181 -5.58 -3.60 11.24
C PHE A 181 -7.00 -3.57 11.84
N SER A 182 -7.39 -4.54 12.65
CA SER A 182 -8.75 -4.58 13.22
C SER A 182 -9.10 -3.35 14.07
N ASP A 183 -8.09 -2.69 14.65
CA ASP A 183 -8.25 -1.48 15.47
C ASP A 183 -8.36 -0.19 14.65
N LEU A 184 -8.11 -0.24 13.34
CA LEU A 184 -8.10 0.94 12.47
C LEU A 184 -9.39 1.15 11.68
N LEU A 185 -10.16 0.09 11.43
CA LEU A 185 -11.39 0.19 10.64
C LEU A 185 -12.58 0.48 11.56
N LEU A 186 -13.17 1.67 11.39
CA LEU A 186 -14.48 1.99 11.93
C LEU A 186 -15.54 1.71 10.87
N VAL A 187 -16.62 1.03 11.27
CA VAL A 187 -17.76 0.74 10.38
C VAL A 187 -19.02 1.34 10.95
N LYS A 188 -19.74 2.07 10.10
CA LYS A 188 -20.98 2.76 10.43
C LYS A 188 -22.11 2.27 9.53
N ASP A 189 -23.33 2.30 10.06
CA ASP A 189 -24.55 2.10 9.27
C ASP A 189 -24.92 3.34 8.45
N GLY A 190 -26.00 3.25 7.67
CA GLY A 190 -26.52 4.36 6.87
C GLY A 190 -27.01 5.58 7.66
N GLU A 191 -27.08 5.51 9.01
CA GLU A 191 -27.37 6.66 9.88
C GLU A 191 -26.08 7.27 10.47
N GLY A 192 -24.91 6.74 10.11
CA GLY A 192 -23.61 7.15 10.61
C GLY A 192 -23.32 6.65 12.04
N GLN A 193 -24.10 5.71 12.58
CA GLN A 193 -23.85 5.11 13.89
C GLN A 193 -22.94 3.89 13.74
N PRO A 194 -22.08 3.57 14.74
CA PRO A 194 -21.29 2.35 14.71
C PRO A 194 -22.18 1.12 14.46
N MET A 195 -21.83 0.33 13.45
CA MET A 195 -22.61 -0.84 13.08
C MET A 195 -22.56 -1.88 14.22
N THR A 196 -23.71 -2.49 14.50
CA THR A 196 -23.80 -3.59 15.47
C THR A 196 -24.09 -4.89 14.74
N PHE A 197 -23.39 -5.95 15.14
CA PHE A 197 -23.56 -7.28 14.57
C PHE A 197 -24.12 -8.25 15.61
N PRO A 198 -25.05 -9.15 15.24
CA PRO A 198 -25.65 -9.28 13.91
C PRO A 198 -26.71 -8.20 13.62
N ALA A 199 -26.94 -7.88 12.34
CA ALA A 199 -27.99 -6.98 11.87
C ALA A 199 -28.84 -7.65 10.77
N SER A 200 -30.17 -7.68 10.93
CA SER A 200 -31.07 -8.35 10.00
C SER A 200 -31.76 -7.36 9.07
N TYR A 201 -31.88 -7.74 7.80
CA TYR A 201 -32.51 -6.99 6.73
C TYR A 201 -33.54 -7.87 6.02
N GLN A 202 -34.63 -7.28 5.57
CA GLN A 202 -35.64 -7.93 4.75
C GLN A 202 -35.37 -7.69 3.26
N GLN A 203 -35.90 -8.56 2.42
CA GLN A 203 -35.88 -8.36 0.98
C GLN A 203 -36.42 -6.97 0.60
N GLY A 204 -35.66 -6.23 -0.22
CA GLY A 204 -36.00 -4.88 -0.66
C GLY A 204 -35.60 -3.76 0.30
N ASP A 205 -35.08 -4.08 1.49
CA ASP A 205 -34.43 -3.08 2.35
C ASP A 205 -33.16 -2.55 1.69
N THR A 206 -32.76 -1.33 2.04
CA THR A 206 -31.45 -0.79 1.66
C THR A 206 -30.45 -1.10 2.77
N LEU A 207 -29.43 -1.91 2.46
CA LEU A 207 -28.22 -2.04 3.27
C LEU A 207 -27.26 -0.92 2.85
N SER A 208 -27.00 0.01 3.77
CA SER A 208 -25.99 1.06 3.60
C SER A 208 -24.94 0.99 4.69
N LEU A 209 -23.68 1.17 4.31
CA LEU A 209 -22.52 1.03 5.17
C LEU A 209 -21.49 2.11 4.81
N GLU A 210 -20.85 2.67 5.83
CA GLU A 210 -19.70 3.57 5.68
C GLU A 210 -18.52 3.00 6.46
N THR A 211 -17.33 3.07 5.89
CA THR A 211 -16.07 2.68 6.51
C THR A 211 -15.17 3.90 6.66
N GLU A 212 -14.42 3.97 7.75
CA GLU A 212 -13.42 5.00 7.99
C GLU A 212 -12.14 4.37 8.54
N LEU A 213 -11.01 4.66 7.89
CA LEU A 213 -9.68 4.24 8.29
C LEU A 213 -9.07 5.27 9.24
N SER A 214 -8.87 4.89 10.50
CA SER A 214 -8.37 5.80 11.54
C SER A 214 -6.86 5.71 11.74
N LEU A 215 -6.09 6.42 10.91
CA LEU A 215 -4.64 6.55 11.08
C LEU A 215 -4.27 7.84 11.82
N THR A 216 -3.28 7.76 12.70
CA THR A 216 -2.66 8.94 13.33
C THR A 216 -1.21 9.04 12.94
N GLU A 217 -0.64 10.25 12.87
CA GLU A 217 0.79 10.44 12.53
C GLU A 217 1.78 9.73 13.48
N LYS A 218 1.33 9.30 14.66
CA LYS A 218 2.16 8.56 15.62
C LYS A 218 2.11 7.05 15.42
N ASP A 219 1.19 6.60 14.58
CA ASP A 219 1.06 5.20 14.23
C ASP A 219 2.10 4.85 13.17
N ASN A 220 2.91 3.82 13.44
CA ASN A 220 3.92 3.38 12.47
C ASN A 220 3.29 2.94 11.14
N ARG A 221 2.02 2.53 11.15
CA ARG A 221 1.26 2.13 9.96
C ARG A 221 0.90 3.31 9.06
N ALA A 222 0.96 4.54 9.56
CA ALA A 222 0.79 5.75 8.75
C ALA A 222 1.96 6.00 7.77
N HIS A 223 3.04 5.24 7.90
CA HIS A 223 4.21 5.28 7.02
C HIS A 223 4.23 4.10 6.02
N MET A 224 3.14 3.31 6.01
CA MET A 224 2.96 2.15 5.12
C MET A 224 1.98 2.50 4.01
N VAL A 225 2.07 1.77 2.90
CA VAL A 225 1.02 1.75 1.89
C VAL A 225 0.07 0.60 2.25
N ILE A 226 -1.23 0.89 2.34
CA ILE A 226 -2.24 -0.07 2.79
C ILE A 226 -3.27 -0.22 1.66
N ASP A 227 -3.55 -1.45 1.28
CA ASP A 227 -4.67 -1.81 0.41
C ASP A 227 -5.22 -3.17 0.87
N VAL A 228 -6.06 -3.12 1.89
CA VAL A 228 -6.67 -4.29 2.50
C VAL A 228 -8.16 -4.27 2.14
N VAL A 229 -8.70 -5.40 1.69
CA VAL A 229 -10.12 -5.52 1.35
C VAL A 229 -10.85 -6.37 2.42
N PRO A 230 -11.51 -5.76 3.40
CA PRO A 230 -12.37 -6.46 4.34
C PRO A 230 -13.57 -7.07 3.63
N VAL A 231 -14.13 -8.10 4.25
CA VAL A 231 -15.28 -8.83 3.74
C VAL A 231 -16.44 -8.67 4.71
N LEU A 232 -17.58 -8.18 4.21
CA LEU A 232 -18.84 -8.20 4.93
C LEU A 232 -19.43 -9.62 4.86
N GLU A 233 -19.57 -10.27 6.01
CA GLU A 233 -20.10 -11.62 6.12
C GLU A 233 -21.60 -11.58 6.41
N MET A 234 -22.36 -12.40 5.67
CA MET A 234 -23.81 -12.45 5.73
C MET A 234 -24.33 -13.89 5.65
N GLU A 235 -25.51 -14.12 6.21
CA GLU A 235 -26.22 -15.39 6.14
C GLU A 235 -27.66 -15.15 5.66
N THR A 236 -28.10 -15.88 4.65
CA THR A 236 -29.50 -15.82 4.17
C THR A 236 -30.44 -16.48 5.16
N ALA A 237 -31.74 -16.22 5.06
CA ALA A 237 -32.76 -16.89 5.88
C ALA A 237 -32.74 -18.44 5.77
N THR A 238 -32.12 -18.99 4.71
CA THR A 238 -31.97 -20.45 4.51
C THR A 238 -30.71 -21.04 5.13
N GLY A 239 -29.82 -20.20 5.68
CA GLY A 239 -28.54 -20.60 6.27
C GLY A 239 -27.38 -20.67 5.27
N GLU A 240 -27.56 -20.11 4.07
CA GLU A 240 -26.50 -19.99 3.08
C GLU A 240 -25.61 -18.79 3.42
N LYS A 241 -24.28 -18.99 3.34
CA LYS A 241 -23.31 -17.91 3.55
C LYS A 241 -23.10 -17.14 2.26
N VAL A 242 -23.20 -15.82 2.37
CA VAL A 242 -22.98 -14.88 1.28
C VAL A 242 -22.09 -13.75 1.78
N CYS A 243 -21.36 -13.09 0.89
CA CYS A 243 -20.41 -12.05 1.29
C CYS A 243 -20.44 -10.85 0.35
N ALA A 244 -19.92 -9.71 0.79
CA ALA A 244 -19.64 -8.57 -0.07
C ALA A 244 -18.25 -7.99 0.25
N TYR A 245 -17.47 -7.65 -0.77
CA TYR A 245 -16.16 -7.04 -0.59
C TYR A 245 -16.29 -5.54 -0.33
N LEU A 246 -15.54 -5.04 0.65
CA LEU A 246 -15.49 -3.63 1.01
C LEU A 246 -14.27 -2.97 0.33
N TYR A 247 -14.27 -2.92 -1.01
CA TYR A 247 -13.18 -2.30 -1.79
C TYR A 247 -12.96 -0.84 -1.42
N ASP A 248 -11.70 -0.41 -1.37
CA ASP A 248 -11.28 0.94 -1.00
C ASP A 248 -11.56 1.34 0.47
N SER A 249 -12.13 0.45 1.31
CA SER A 249 -12.38 0.78 2.75
C SER A 249 -11.10 0.96 3.56
N MET A 250 -10.02 0.28 3.17
CA MET A 250 -8.71 0.39 3.78
C MET A 250 -7.63 0.60 2.72
N LYS A 251 -7.79 1.67 1.95
CA LYS A 251 -6.81 2.12 0.98
C LYS A 251 -6.14 3.40 1.47
N TYR A 252 -4.82 3.37 1.60
CA TYR A 252 -4.05 4.50 2.09
C TYR A 252 -2.65 4.52 1.50
N THR A 253 -2.25 5.69 1.03
CA THR A 253 -0.90 5.99 0.60
C THR A 253 -0.41 7.20 1.40
N PRO A 254 0.79 7.15 2.03
CA PRO A 254 1.31 8.28 2.78
C PRO A 254 1.46 9.54 1.92
N ASP A 255 1.21 10.72 2.52
CA ASP A 255 1.50 11.99 1.85
C ASP A 255 3.01 12.22 1.81
N MET A 256 3.60 11.95 0.65
CA MET A 256 5.04 11.91 0.44
C MET A 256 5.67 13.30 0.37
N ASN A 257 5.77 13.98 1.51
CA ASN A 257 6.61 15.17 1.64
C ASN A 257 8.02 14.80 2.13
N ILE A 258 8.93 15.78 2.14
CA ILE A 258 10.32 15.55 2.52
C ILE A 258 10.47 15.00 3.96
N LEU A 259 9.64 15.43 4.91
CA LEU A 259 9.70 14.95 6.29
C LEU A 259 9.29 13.48 6.37
N GLU A 260 8.28 13.11 5.59
CA GLU A 260 7.78 11.74 5.50
C GLU A 260 8.82 10.80 4.90
N ILE A 261 9.50 11.22 3.81
CA ILE A 261 10.65 10.51 3.25
C ILE A 261 11.72 10.29 4.34
N TYR A 262 12.09 11.33 5.09
CA TYR A 262 13.08 11.18 6.16
C TYR A 262 12.65 10.19 7.26
N ARG A 263 11.36 10.13 7.61
CA ARG A 263 10.83 9.16 8.57
C ARG A 263 10.93 7.73 8.05
N ILE A 264 10.51 7.50 6.81
CA ILE A 264 10.58 6.18 6.16
C ILE A 264 12.02 5.68 6.09
N LEU A 265 12.95 6.53 5.62
CA LEU A 265 14.38 6.21 5.54
C LEU A 265 14.98 5.87 6.92
N HIS A 266 14.62 6.61 7.97
CA HIS A 266 15.05 6.32 9.34
C HIS A 266 14.47 4.99 9.87
N MET A 267 13.21 4.66 9.54
CA MET A 267 12.60 3.39 9.92
C MET A 267 13.25 2.18 9.22
N LYS A 268 13.70 2.35 7.97
CA LYS A 268 14.40 1.32 7.20
C LYS A 268 15.89 1.19 7.56
N GLY A 269 16.44 2.13 8.35
CA GLY A 269 17.80 2.07 8.86
C GLY A 269 18.87 2.70 7.93
N ASP A 270 18.45 3.50 6.96
CA ASP A 270 19.33 4.11 5.95
C ASP A 270 19.84 5.52 6.32
N MET A 271 19.60 5.96 7.58
CA MET A 271 20.16 7.19 8.17
C MET A 271 20.51 7.05 9.65
#